data_AF-A0A841FP50-F1
#
_entry.id   AF-A0A841FP50-F1
#
_cell.length_a   1.000
_cell.length_b   1.000
_cell.length_c   1.000
_cell.angle_alpha   90.00
_cell.angle_beta   90.00
_cell.angle_gamma   90.00
#
_symmetry.space_group_name_H-M   'P 1'
#
loop_
_entity.id
_entity.type
_entity.pdbx_description
1 polymer ?
#
loop_
_entity_poly.entity_id
_entity_poly.type
_entity_poly.pdbx_seq_one_letter_code
_entity_poly.pdbx_strand_id
1 'polypeptide(L)'
;MTDDIQGRDRTTLPVTARHLAGVGASAVAVWLVLWALAGLPGVRGPWVASLAVEMAEAALVVAGVVGVVALVVTRWRVSARAVEDARSGEVFARSVEQLGHDRAAVRLGGLYALDQLGRRDVEYRQLVVDVWCAYLRAPVEVDEAPEKAIAPMGADAGGSGASGVPVFPAGEREVRLSAQRLIAERLRGGDALDVDLTGAVLLYPDFDGCRFGRGVFTGATMLGGAGFSGAVFEGEAAFSSVEGDVVRLDGARFAGTVFLWGNGAELELDDAVVGAGAPVVGEVAGWALVERAGGKVFVRDDG
;
A
#
# COMPACT_ATOMS: atom_id res chain seq x y z
N MET A 1 41.21 8.35 -24.31
CA MET A 1 41.41 8.21 -22.86
C MET A 1 40.06 7.80 -22.26
N THR A 2 39.39 6.75 -22.76
CA THR A 2 39.62 5.30 -22.53
C THR A 2 39.68 4.94 -21.05
N ASP A 3 38.53 4.56 -20.50
CA ASP A 3 38.21 3.28 -19.83
C ASP A 3 36.93 3.49 -19.01
N ASP A 4 35.83 2.83 -19.38
CA ASP A 4 35.44 1.49 -18.92
C ASP A 4 34.99 1.52 -17.46
N ILE A 5 33.69 1.24 -17.23
CA ILE A 5 33.22 0.06 -16.50
C ILE A 5 31.68 0.07 -16.57
N GLN A 6 31.18 -0.82 -17.43
CA GLN A 6 29.84 -1.36 -17.38
C GLN A 6 29.56 -2.07 -16.04
N GLY A 7 28.29 -2.04 -15.64
CA GLY A 7 27.61 -3.25 -15.17
C GLY A 7 27.79 -3.64 -13.71
N ARG A 8 26.72 -3.46 -12.93
CA ARG A 8 26.39 -4.42 -11.87
C ARG A 8 24.88 -4.58 -11.71
N ASP A 9 24.30 -5.26 -12.70
CA ASP A 9 23.25 -6.24 -12.38
C ASP A 9 23.85 -7.26 -11.41
N ARG A 10 23.33 -7.26 -10.18
CA ARG A 10 23.49 -8.38 -9.25
C ARG A 10 22.10 -8.89 -8.93
N THR A 11 21.58 -9.68 -9.85
CA THR A 11 20.63 -10.74 -9.54
C THR A 11 21.30 -11.68 -8.53
N THR A 12 21.18 -11.35 -7.24
CA THR A 12 21.56 -12.25 -6.16
C THR A 12 20.55 -13.38 -6.14
N LEU A 13 20.81 -14.40 -6.96
CA LEU A 13 20.11 -15.68 -6.84
C LEU A 13 20.28 -16.18 -5.40
N PRO A 14 19.20 -16.67 -4.77
CA PRO A 14 19.24 -17.14 -3.39
C PRO A 14 20.32 -18.22 -3.23
N VAL A 15 21.10 -18.11 -2.16
CA VAL A 15 22.28 -18.96 -1.85
C VAL A 15 21.98 -20.46 -1.95
N THR A 16 20.72 -20.86 -1.77
CA THR A 16 20.24 -22.24 -1.88
C THR A 16 20.25 -22.82 -3.31
N ALA A 17 20.21 -21.98 -4.35
CA ALA A 17 20.28 -22.41 -5.76
C ALA A 17 21.71 -22.81 -6.19
N ARG A 18 22.75 -22.22 -5.57
CA ARG A 18 24.16 -22.53 -5.87
C ARG A 18 24.57 -23.92 -5.39
N HIS A 19 24.01 -24.40 -4.28
CA HIS A 19 24.39 -25.69 -3.70
C HIS A 19 23.78 -26.88 -4.45
N LEU A 20 22.57 -26.75 -4.99
CA LEU A 20 21.92 -27.83 -5.75
C LEU A 20 22.51 -28.00 -7.17
N ALA A 21 22.90 -26.90 -7.83
CA ALA A 21 23.60 -26.96 -9.11
C ALA A 21 25.02 -27.58 -8.99
N GLY A 22 25.71 -27.36 -7.86
CA GLY A 22 27.04 -27.89 -7.61
C GLY A 22 27.08 -29.42 -7.47
N VAL A 23 26.08 -30.02 -6.83
CA VAL A 23 26.04 -31.48 -6.57
C VAL A 23 25.79 -32.28 -7.85
N GLY A 24 24.92 -31.78 -8.75
CA GLY A 24 24.69 -32.41 -10.06
C GLY A 24 25.91 -32.35 -10.97
N ALA A 25 26.62 -31.22 -10.99
CA ALA A 25 27.84 -31.06 -11.79
C ALA A 25 28.99 -31.96 -11.34
N SER A 26 29.13 -32.19 -10.02
CA SER A 26 30.17 -33.09 -9.49
C SER A 26 29.96 -34.56 -9.89
N ALA A 27 28.72 -35.04 -9.95
CA ALA A 27 28.44 -36.43 -10.35
C ALA A 27 28.74 -36.65 -11.84
N VAL A 28 28.39 -35.69 -12.70
CA VAL A 28 28.69 -35.73 -14.14
C VAL A 28 30.20 -35.64 -14.41
N ALA A 29 30.91 -34.79 -13.67
CA ALA A 29 32.37 -34.66 -13.79
C ALA A 29 33.09 -35.96 -13.39
N VAL A 30 32.67 -36.61 -12.30
CA VAL A 30 33.24 -37.90 -11.88
C VAL A 30 32.98 -38.98 -12.93
N TRP A 31 31.78 -39.02 -13.52
CA TRP A 31 31.45 -39.96 -14.61
C TRP A 31 32.31 -39.75 -15.86
N LEU A 32 32.49 -38.50 -16.30
CA LEU A 32 33.34 -38.17 -17.45
C LEU A 32 34.81 -38.52 -17.22
N VAL A 33 35.33 -38.30 -16.02
CA VAL A 33 36.72 -38.66 -15.66
C VAL A 33 36.91 -40.18 -15.68
N LEU A 34 35.97 -40.95 -15.13
CA LEU A 34 36.04 -42.41 -15.14
C LEU A 34 35.90 -42.98 -16.56
N TRP A 35 35.02 -42.42 -17.39
CA TRP A 35 34.89 -42.78 -18.81
C TRP A 35 36.17 -42.48 -19.59
N ALA A 36 36.78 -41.33 -19.36
CA ALA A 36 38.06 -40.94 -19.98
C ALA A 36 39.21 -41.87 -19.55
N LEU A 37 39.27 -42.26 -18.27
CA LEU A 37 40.26 -43.20 -17.75
C LEU A 37 40.07 -44.62 -18.30
N ALA A 38 38.83 -45.05 -18.55
CA ALA A 38 38.53 -46.34 -19.19
C ALA A 38 38.94 -46.39 -20.68
N GLY A 39 39.10 -45.23 -21.33
CA GLY A 39 39.56 -45.11 -22.72
C GLY A 39 41.09 -45.23 -22.90
N LEU A 40 41.88 -45.22 -21.82
CA LEU A 40 43.34 -45.24 -21.91
C LEU A 40 43.90 -46.61 -22.35
N PRO A 41 44.83 -46.65 -23.32
CA PRO A 41 45.42 -47.90 -23.79
C PRO A 41 46.34 -48.50 -22.71
N GLY A 42 45.90 -49.62 -22.13
CA GLY A 42 46.64 -50.35 -21.07
C GLY A 42 45.77 -50.85 -19.92
N VAL A 43 44.54 -50.34 -19.78
CA VAL A 43 43.63 -50.65 -18.65
C VAL A 43 42.52 -51.66 -19.04
N ARG A 44 42.64 -52.28 -20.23
CA ARG A 44 41.61 -53.16 -20.80
C ARG A 44 41.65 -54.57 -20.18
N GLY A 45 41.09 -54.70 -18.98
CA GLY A 45 40.71 -55.98 -18.38
C GLY A 45 39.19 -56.05 -18.17
N PRO A 46 38.56 -57.24 -18.27
CA PRO A 46 37.10 -57.42 -18.12
C PRO A 46 36.54 -56.94 -16.78
N TRP A 47 37.38 -56.87 -15.73
CA TRP A 47 37.02 -56.38 -14.40
C TRP A 47 36.81 -54.86 -14.29
N VAL A 48 37.40 -54.07 -15.20
CA VAL A 48 37.27 -52.60 -15.20
C VAL A 48 35.95 -52.19 -15.87
N ALA A 49 35.54 -52.93 -16.90
CA ALA A 49 34.27 -52.72 -17.59
C ALA A 49 33.07 -53.01 -16.68
N SER A 50 33.13 -54.07 -15.86
CA SER A 50 32.07 -54.37 -14.88
C SER A 50 31.95 -53.29 -13.81
N LEU A 51 33.07 -52.77 -13.29
CA LEU A 51 33.07 -51.71 -12.29
C LEU A 51 32.52 -50.38 -12.84
N ALA A 52 32.81 -50.07 -14.11
CA ALA A 52 32.27 -48.88 -14.76
C ALA A 52 30.74 -48.95 -14.95
N VAL A 53 30.20 -50.13 -15.24
CA VAL A 53 28.75 -50.35 -15.38
C VAL A 53 28.03 -50.23 -14.04
N GLU A 54 28.52 -50.90 -12.99
CA GLU A 54 27.88 -50.83 -11.65
C GLU A 54 27.85 -49.40 -11.09
N MET A 55 28.92 -48.65 -11.29
CA MET A 55 28.99 -47.25 -10.84
C MET A 55 28.09 -46.32 -11.67
N ALA A 56 27.92 -46.61 -12.97
CA ALA A 56 27.01 -45.85 -13.83
C ALA A 56 25.53 -46.09 -13.45
N GLU A 57 25.15 -47.32 -13.10
CA GLU A 57 23.82 -47.63 -12.59
C GLU A 57 23.56 -46.94 -11.24
N ALA A 58 24.53 -46.99 -10.32
CA ALA A 58 24.43 -46.29 -9.04
C ALA A 58 24.27 -44.77 -9.22
N ALA A 59 24.99 -44.16 -10.16
CA ALA A 59 24.87 -42.73 -10.45
C ALA A 59 23.49 -42.34 -11.01
N LEU A 60 22.91 -43.18 -11.88
CA LEU A 60 21.55 -42.98 -12.43
C LEU A 60 20.48 -43.00 -11.34
N VAL A 61 20.58 -43.94 -10.39
CA VAL A 61 19.65 -44.02 -9.25
C VAL A 61 19.74 -42.75 -8.40
N VAL A 62 20.95 -42.30 -8.07
CA VAL A 62 21.15 -41.08 -7.28
C VAL A 62 20.61 -39.85 -8.01
N ALA A 63 20.91 -39.69 -9.30
CA ALA A 63 20.40 -38.58 -10.11
C ALA A 63 18.86 -38.60 -10.19
N GLY A 64 18.26 -39.77 -10.37
CA GLY A 64 16.81 -39.96 -10.36
C GLY A 64 16.19 -39.54 -9.02
N VAL A 65 16.77 -39.96 -7.89
CA VAL A 65 16.30 -39.58 -6.55
C VAL A 65 16.40 -38.07 -6.34
N VAL A 66 17.51 -37.44 -6.72
CA VAL A 66 17.68 -35.98 -6.60
C VAL A 66 16.66 -35.23 -7.46
N GLY A 67 16.43 -35.68 -8.70
CA GLY A 67 15.42 -35.09 -9.59
C GLY A 67 14.00 -35.17 -9.03
N VAL A 68 13.63 -36.34 -8.48
CA VAL A 68 12.33 -36.53 -7.83
C VAL A 68 12.19 -35.66 -6.59
N VAL A 69 13.21 -35.60 -5.72
CA VAL A 69 13.18 -34.75 -4.52
C VAL A 69 13.05 -33.27 -4.90
N ALA A 70 13.82 -32.80 -5.90
CA ALA A 70 13.71 -31.42 -6.39
C ALA A 70 12.32 -31.10 -6.94
N LEU A 71 11.71 -32.03 -7.69
CA LEU A 71 10.35 -31.89 -8.20
C LEU A 71 9.32 -31.83 -7.06
N VAL A 72 9.41 -32.73 -6.07
CA VAL A 72 8.53 -32.77 -4.90
C VAL A 72 8.64 -31.48 -4.09
N VAL A 73 9.86 -31.00 -3.82
CA VAL A 73 10.08 -29.73 -3.10
C VAL A 73 9.51 -28.55 -3.88
N THR A 74 9.74 -28.49 -5.19
CA THR A 74 9.20 -27.42 -6.03
C THR A 74 7.67 -27.44 -6.01
N ARG A 75 7.06 -28.61 -6.17
CA ARG A 75 5.60 -28.78 -6.11
C ARG A 75 5.04 -28.44 -4.73
N TRP A 76 5.70 -28.86 -3.65
CA TRP A 76 5.29 -28.52 -2.29
C TRP A 76 5.32 -27.00 -2.05
N ARG A 77 6.35 -26.30 -2.53
CA ARG A 77 6.43 -24.83 -2.45
C ARG A 77 5.32 -24.14 -3.23
N VAL A 78 5.04 -24.57 -4.45
CA VAL A 78 3.96 -24.00 -5.28
C VAL A 78 2.59 -24.26 -4.64
N SER A 79 2.36 -25.48 -4.14
CA SER A 79 1.12 -25.83 -3.46
C SER A 79 0.93 -25.09 -2.13
N ALA A 80 1.99 -24.88 -1.36
CA ALA A 80 1.93 -24.12 -0.12
C ALA A 80 1.52 -22.66 -0.38
N ARG A 81 2.14 -22.00 -1.36
CA ARG A 81 1.77 -20.64 -1.78
C ARG A 81 0.33 -20.56 -2.27
N ALA A 82 -0.09 -21.49 -3.13
CA ALA A 82 -1.45 -21.51 -3.64
C ALA A 82 -2.52 -21.63 -2.53
N VAL A 83 -2.23 -22.38 -1.45
CA VAL A 83 -3.13 -22.49 -0.29
C VAL A 83 -3.14 -21.20 0.53
N GLU A 84 -1.98 -20.56 0.73
CA GLU A 84 -1.87 -19.27 1.41
C GLU A 84 -2.61 -18.16 0.65
N ASP A 85 -2.42 -18.09 -0.67
CA ASP A 85 -3.09 -17.13 -1.55
C ASP A 85 -4.61 -17.35 -1.54
N ALA A 86 -5.06 -18.60 -1.67
CA ALA A 86 -6.49 -18.94 -1.60
C ALA A 86 -7.12 -18.56 -0.26
N ARG A 87 -6.41 -18.82 0.85
CA ARG A 87 -6.87 -18.44 2.19
C ARG A 87 -6.95 -16.93 2.36
N SER A 88 -5.95 -16.20 1.86
CA SER A 88 -5.92 -14.73 1.91
C SER A 88 -7.05 -14.12 1.09
N GLY A 89 -7.32 -14.68 -0.09
CA GLY A 89 -8.46 -14.31 -0.93
C GLY A 89 -9.81 -14.59 -0.27
N GLU A 90 -9.96 -15.72 0.42
CA GLU A 90 -11.19 -16.04 1.17
C GLU A 90 -11.41 -15.08 2.35
N VAL A 91 -10.36 -14.81 3.13
CA VAL A 91 -10.42 -13.83 4.24
C VAL A 91 -10.78 -12.45 3.68
N PHE A 92 -10.13 -12.03 2.60
CA PHE A 92 -10.45 -10.76 1.94
C PHE A 92 -11.92 -10.68 1.55
N ALA A 93 -12.40 -11.65 0.76
CA ALA A 93 -13.78 -11.66 0.26
C ALA A 93 -14.80 -11.63 1.41
N ARG A 94 -14.58 -12.45 2.44
CA ARG A 94 -15.45 -12.50 3.62
C ARG A 94 -15.44 -11.20 4.41
N SER A 95 -14.29 -10.55 4.58
CA SER A 95 -14.20 -9.29 5.31
C SER A 95 -14.83 -8.12 4.56
N VAL A 96 -14.72 -8.11 3.22
CA VAL A 96 -15.44 -7.16 2.37
C VAL A 96 -16.96 -7.37 2.47
N GLU A 97 -17.43 -8.62 2.47
CA GLU A 97 -18.86 -8.93 2.69
C GLU A 97 -19.34 -8.44 4.07
N GLN A 98 -18.54 -8.65 5.13
CA GLN A 98 -18.83 -8.16 6.47
C GLN A 98 -18.91 -6.63 6.53
N LEU A 99 -18.08 -5.92 5.76
CA LEU A 99 -18.09 -4.46 5.68
C LEU A 99 -19.39 -3.92 5.05
N GLY A 100 -20.06 -4.71 4.21
CA GLY A 100 -21.37 -4.39 3.63
C GLY A 100 -22.56 -4.75 4.53
N HIS A 101 -22.35 -5.27 5.74
CA HIS A 101 -23.44 -5.71 6.61
C HIS A 101 -24.15 -4.53 7.29
N ASP A 102 -25.48 -4.58 7.42
CA ASP A 102 -26.31 -3.59 8.14
C ASP A 102 -25.88 -3.29 9.60
N ARG A 103 -25.25 -4.26 10.28
CA ARG A 103 -24.84 -4.11 11.69
C ARG A 103 -23.43 -3.55 11.78
N ALA A 104 -23.29 -2.37 12.39
CA ALA A 104 -22.01 -1.71 12.59
C ALA A 104 -20.93 -2.61 13.25
N ALA A 105 -21.32 -3.43 14.23
CA ALA A 105 -20.40 -4.39 14.87
C ALA A 105 -19.80 -5.41 13.89
N VAL A 106 -20.57 -5.88 12.90
CA VAL A 106 -20.07 -6.80 11.87
C VAL A 106 -19.15 -6.06 10.90
N ARG A 107 -19.49 -4.82 10.54
CA ARG A 107 -18.63 -3.96 9.71
C ARG A 107 -17.27 -3.68 10.36
N LEU A 108 -17.27 -3.38 11.66
CA LEU A 108 -16.04 -3.23 12.44
C LEU A 108 -15.20 -4.52 12.42
N GLY A 109 -15.84 -5.68 12.59
CA GLY A 109 -15.16 -6.97 12.46
C GLY A 109 -14.49 -7.15 11.09
N GLY A 110 -15.17 -6.76 10.02
CA GLY A 110 -14.64 -6.74 8.65
C GLY A 110 -13.44 -5.79 8.50
N LEU A 111 -13.53 -4.56 9.01
CA LEU A 111 -12.43 -3.59 8.98
C LEU A 111 -11.16 -4.13 9.64
N TYR A 112 -11.25 -4.66 10.85
CA TYR A 112 -10.08 -5.18 11.57
C TYR A 112 -9.51 -6.45 10.95
N ALA A 113 -10.35 -7.30 10.35
CA ALA A 113 -9.89 -8.46 9.61
C ALA A 113 -9.12 -8.06 8.34
N LEU A 114 -9.57 -7.02 7.62
CA LEU A 114 -8.84 -6.44 6.50
C LEU A 114 -7.51 -5.81 6.94
N ASP A 115 -7.48 -5.10 8.08
CA ASP A 115 -6.23 -4.54 8.63
C ASP A 115 -5.22 -5.64 8.91
N GLN A 116 -5.64 -6.71 9.58
CA GLN A 116 -4.79 -7.86 9.85
C GLN A 116 -4.28 -8.51 8.56
N LEU A 117 -5.13 -8.65 7.54
CA LEU A 117 -4.75 -9.19 6.24
C LEU A 117 -3.68 -8.31 5.58
N GLY A 118 -3.90 -6.99 5.48
CA GLY A 118 -2.91 -6.09 4.87
C GLY A 118 -1.59 -6.02 5.66
N ARG A 119 -1.62 -6.17 6.99
CA ARG A 119 -0.39 -6.24 7.80
C ARG A 119 0.42 -7.50 7.49
N ARG A 120 -0.26 -8.64 7.29
CA ARG A 120 0.37 -9.93 7.01
C ARG A 120 0.88 -10.02 5.57
N ASP A 121 0.05 -9.62 4.60
CA ASP A 121 0.26 -9.88 3.18
C ASP A 121 0.44 -8.55 2.42
N VAL A 122 1.67 -8.30 1.95
CA VAL A 122 2.05 -7.05 1.26
C VAL A 122 1.18 -6.76 0.05
N GLU A 123 0.79 -7.81 -0.69
CA GLU A 123 -0.04 -7.71 -1.90
C GLU A 123 -1.45 -7.15 -1.61
N TYR A 124 -1.96 -7.31 -0.38
CA TYR A 124 -3.28 -6.82 0.02
C TYR A 124 -3.26 -5.41 0.62
N ARG A 125 -2.09 -4.80 0.86
CA ARG A 125 -1.98 -3.49 1.53
C ARG A 125 -2.76 -2.39 0.82
N GLN A 126 -2.51 -2.22 -0.48
CA GLN A 126 -3.20 -1.23 -1.29
C GLN A 126 -4.69 -1.58 -1.42
N LEU A 127 -5.00 -2.85 -1.71
CA LEU A 127 -6.37 -3.31 -1.89
C LEU A 127 -7.26 -3.08 -0.66
N VAL A 128 -6.70 -3.27 0.55
CA VAL A 128 -7.38 -3.00 1.82
C VAL A 128 -7.67 -1.50 1.98
N VAL A 129 -6.70 -0.64 1.68
CA VAL A 129 -6.90 0.82 1.72
C VAL A 129 -7.92 1.26 0.68
N ASP A 130 -7.90 0.69 -0.52
CA ASP A 130 -8.89 0.98 -1.59
C ASP A 130 -10.31 0.65 -1.14
N VAL A 131 -10.50 -0.48 -0.44
CA VAL A 131 -11.81 -0.88 0.12
C VAL A 131 -12.26 0.10 1.20
N TRP A 132 -11.38 0.51 2.11
CA TRP A 132 -11.74 1.50 3.15
C TRP A 132 -12.04 2.87 2.56
N CYS A 133 -11.29 3.29 1.56
CA CYS A 133 -11.55 4.51 0.79
C CYS A 133 -12.92 4.44 0.10
N ALA A 134 -13.22 3.33 -0.57
CA ALA A 134 -14.54 3.11 -1.17
C ALA A 134 -15.67 3.16 -0.13
N TYR A 135 -15.47 2.57 1.05
CA TYR A 135 -16.42 2.65 2.16
C TYR A 135 -16.64 4.09 2.64
N LEU A 136 -15.57 4.88 2.84
CA LEU A 136 -15.66 6.26 3.29
C LEU A 136 -16.29 7.21 2.26
N ARG A 137 -16.13 6.91 0.97
CA ARG A 137 -16.79 7.63 -0.14
C ARG A 137 -18.27 7.29 -0.30
N ALA A 138 -18.77 6.23 0.33
CA ALA A 138 -20.19 5.94 0.32
C ALA A 138 -20.96 7.15 0.90
N PRO A 139 -22.10 7.55 0.32
CA PRO A 139 -22.90 8.66 0.86
C PRO A 139 -23.24 8.44 2.32
N VAL A 140 -23.19 9.51 3.11
CA VAL A 140 -23.77 9.51 4.45
C VAL A 140 -25.26 9.76 4.28
N GLU A 141 -26.11 8.90 4.83
CA GLU A 141 -27.54 9.21 4.95
C GLU A 141 -27.65 10.42 5.88
N VAL A 142 -27.81 11.61 5.30
CA VAL A 142 -28.18 12.79 6.05
C VAL A 142 -29.69 12.68 6.23
N ASP A 143 -30.13 12.14 7.37
CA ASP A 143 -31.52 12.32 7.78
C ASP A 143 -31.74 13.84 7.85
N GLU A 144 -32.47 14.38 6.87
CA GLU A 144 -33.16 15.66 7.06
C GLU A 144 -34.00 15.44 8.32
N ALA A 145 -33.60 16.06 9.43
CA ALA A 145 -34.26 15.92 10.70
C ALA A 145 -35.78 15.98 10.47
N PRO A 146 -36.59 15.04 10.98
CA PRO A 146 -38.01 15.06 10.72
C PRO A 146 -38.55 16.42 11.18
N GLU A 147 -39.17 17.16 10.26
CA GLU A 147 -39.75 18.51 10.42
C GLU A 147 -40.86 18.59 11.50
N LYS A 148 -40.97 17.60 12.38
CA LYS A 148 -41.97 17.47 13.45
C LYS A 148 -41.35 17.03 14.77
N ALA A 149 -40.43 17.83 15.29
CA ALA A 149 -40.24 17.93 16.73
C ALA A 149 -39.70 19.32 17.05
N ILE A 150 -40.61 20.27 17.26
CA ILE A 150 -40.57 21.39 18.22
C ILE A 150 -41.63 22.41 17.74
N ALA A 151 -42.81 22.36 18.35
CA ALA A 151 -43.70 23.52 18.41
C ALA A 151 -43.19 24.46 19.53
N PRO A 152 -43.47 25.78 19.44
CA PRO A 152 -42.55 26.81 19.92
C PRO A 152 -42.77 27.15 21.40
N MET A 153 -41.68 27.35 22.14
CA MET A 153 -41.68 28.17 23.35
C MET A 153 -40.43 29.05 23.37
N GLY A 154 -40.64 30.32 22.97
CA GLY A 154 -40.06 31.48 23.63
C GLY A 154 -38.58 31.81 23.41
N ALA A 155 -38.38 33.06 22.95
CA ALA A 155 -37.20 33.91 23.14
C ALA A 155 -36.05 33.80 22.12
N ASP A 156 -36.07 34.83 21.26
CA ASP A 156 -34.94 35.67 20.85
C ASP A 156 -34.03 35.16 19.71
N ALA A 157 -34.26 35.80 18.55
CA ALA A 157 -33.47 35.71 17.34
C ALA A 157 -32.08 36.36 17.54
N GLY A 158 -31.03 35.62 17.20
CA GLY A 158 -29.68 36.16 17.01
C GLY A 158 -28.58 35.10 17.00
N GLY A 159 -28.39 34.40 15.88
CA GLY A 159 -27.25 33.48 15.64
C GLY A 159 -27.66 32.36 14.67
N SER A 160 -27.41 32.50 13.38
CA SER A 160 -26.20 32.03 12.66
C SER A 160 -26.11 30.50 12.56
N GLY A 161 -26.34 30.00 11.35
CA GLY A 161 -25.85 28.72 10.85
C GLY A 161 -26.59 27.48 11.36
N ALA A 162 -27.48 26.94 10.52
CA ALA A 162 -27.83 25.53 10.61
C ALA A 162 -26.51 24.72 10.54
N SER A 163 -26.06 24.21 11.68
CA SER A 163 -24.91 23.31 11.72
C SER A 163 -25.37 22.00 11.10
N GLY A 164 -25.19 21.88 9.78
CA GLY A 164 -25.51 20.72 8.95
C GLY A 164 -24.55 19.56 9.21
N VAL A 165 -24.33 19.23 10.49
CA VAL A 165 -23.55 18.05 10.88
C VAL A 165 -24.32 16.82 10.38
N PRO A 166 -23.73 15.97 9.52
CA PRO A 166 -24.37 14.76 9.07
C PRO A 166 -24.79 13.90 10.26
N VAL A 167 -26.07 13.52 10.30
CA VAL A 167 -26.58 12.58 11.31
C VAL A 167 -26.20 11.19 10.84
N PHE A 168 -25.26 10.55 11.54
CA PHE A 168 -24.87 9.18 11.21
C PHE A 168 -25.84 8.18 11.82
N PRO A 169 -26.28 7.15 11.07
CA PRO A 169 -26.98 6.01 11.64
C PRO A 169 -26.19 5.40 12.81
N ALA A 170 -26.90 4.75 13.74
CA ALA A 170 -26.28 4.18 14.94
C ALA A 170 -25.08 3.28 14.60
N GLY A 171 -23.90 3.63 15.15
CA GLY A 171 -22.65 2.91 14.93
C GLY A 171 -21.90 3.24 13.62
N GLU A 172 -22.52 3.93 12.66
CA GLU A 172 -21.85 4.30 11.38
C GLU A 172 -20.68 5.26 11.62
N ARG A 173 -20.87 6.21 12.54
CA ARG A 173 -19.81 7.13 12.97
C ARG A 173 -18.57 6.39 13.47
N GLU A 174 -18.76 5.31 14.23
CA GLU A 174 -17.66 4.53 14.80
C GLU A 174 -16.91 3.74 13.73
N VAL A 175 -17.64 3.16 12.76
CA VAL A 175 -17.03 2.45 11.62
C VAL A 175 -16.18 3.39 10.77
N ARG A 176 -16.69 4.58 10.45
CA ARG A 176 -15.96 5.58 9.64
C ARG A 176 -14.71 6.11 10.36
N LEU A 177 -14.83 6.46 11.64
CA LEU A 177 -13.67 6.87 12.44
C LEU A 177 -12.62 5.77 12.53
N SER A 178 -13.06 4.51 12.67
CA SER A 178 -12.15 3.36 12.67
C SER A 178 -11.44 3.20 11.33
N ALA A 179 -12.14 3.32 10.21
CA ALA A 179 -11.54 3.26 8.88
C ALA A 179 -10.50 4.37 8.66
N GLN A 180 -10.82 5.63 9.00
CA GLN A 180 -9.87 6.75 8.91
C GLN A 180 -8.61 6.50 9.76
N ARG A 181 -8.81 6.05 10.99
CA ARG A 181 -7.72 5.74 11.92
C ARG A 181 -6.82 4.64 11.37
N LEU A 182 -7.39 3.56 10.84
CA LEU A 182 -6.64 2.45 10.27
C LEU A 182 -5.86 2.88 9.01
N ILE A 183 -6.44 3.73 8.16
CA ILE A 183 -5.70 4.34 7.03
C ILE A 183 -4.50 5.13 7.57
N ALA A 184 -4.73 6.07 8.50
CA ALA A 184 -3.66 6.91 9.05
C ALA A 184 -2.55 6.10 9.75
N GLU A 185 -2.89 5.08 10.54
CA GLU A 185 -1.93 4.19 11.18
C GLU A 185 -1.02 3.48 10.15
N ARG A 186 -1.58 3.06 9.02
CA ARG A 186 -0.81 2.41 7.95
C ARG A 186 0.13 3.36 7.23
N LEU A 187 -0.34 4.56 6.89
CA LEU A 187 0.48 5.57 6.21
C LEU A 187 1.63 6.08 7.10
N ARG A 188 1.40 6.21 8.41
CA ARG A 188 2.47 6.54 9.39
C ARG A 188 3.45 5.38 9.58
N GLY A 189 3.00 4.14 9.38
CA GLY A 189 3.83 2.94 9.40
C GLY A 189 4.87 2.85 8.28
N GLY A 190 4.84 3.77 7.32
CA GLY A 190 5.85 3.90 6.26
C GLY A 190 5.45 3.29 4.92
N ASP A 191 4.23 2.75 4.79
CA ASP A 191 3.70 2.34 3.49
C ASP A 191 3.25 3.58 2.71
N ALA A 192 3.89 3.90 1.58
CA ALA A 192 3.42 4.95 0.66
C ALA A 192 2.26 4.39 -0.20
N LEU A 193 1.05 4.41 0.36
CA LEU A 193 -0.16 3.88 -0.28
C LEU A 193 -0.94 4.98 -0.96
N ASP A 194 -1.64 4.64 -2.05
CA ASP A 194 -2.58 5.54 -2.70
C ASP A 194 -3.87 5.63 -1.87
N VAL A 195 -4.37 6.85 -1.66
CA VAL A 195 -5.60 7.14 -0.92
C VAL A 195 -6.49 8.02 -1.79
N ASP A 196 -7.68 7.50 -2.11
CA ASP A 196 -8.72 8.22 -2.86
C ASP A 196 -9.97 8.40 -2.00
N LEU A 197 -10.08 9.58 -1.40
CA LEU A 197 -11.21 10.01 -0.59
C LEU A 197 -12.02 11.09 -1.32
N THR A 198 -12.08 11.02 -2.66
CA THR A 198 -12.89 11.91 -3.49
C THR A 198 -14.34 11.93 -3.03
N GLY A 199 -14.88 13.11 -2.72
CA GLY A 199 -16.27 13.27 -2.29
C GLY A 199 -16.60 12.67 -0.91
N ALA A 200 -15.61 12.21 -0.15
CA ALA A 200 -15.84 11.60 1.16
C ALA A 200 -16.20 12.66 2.21
N VAL A 201 -17.08 12.29 3.14
CA VAL A 201 -17.33 13.06 4.36
C VAL A 201 -16.44 12.50 5.47
N LEU A 202 -15.46 13.31 5.90
CA LEU A 202 -14.44 12.92 6.86
C LEU A 202 -14.67 13.60 8.21
N LEU A 203 -14.51 12.83 9.29
CA LEU A 203 -14.78 13.24 10.67
C LEU A 203 -13.48 13.43 11.43
N TYR A 204 -13.14 14.67 11.76
CA TYR A 204 -11.91 15.05 12.46
C TYR A 204 -10.68 14.33 11.87
N PRO A 205 -10.49 14.34 10.53
CA PRO A 205 -9.45 13.54 9.91
C PRO A 205 -8.08 13.99 10.40
N ASP A 206 -7.30 13.03 10.88
CA ASP A 206 -5.93 13.23 11.34
C ASP A 206 -4.99 12.37 10.51
N PHE A 207 -4.33 13.03 9.57
CA PHE A 207 -3.29 12.50 8.71
C PHE A 207 -1.94 13.20 8.94
N ASP A 208 -1.75 13.80 10.11
CA ASP A 208 -0.48 14.45 10.47
C ASP A 208 0.67 13.44 10.39
N GLY A 209 1.76 13.86 9.74
CA GLY A 209 2.95 13.06 9.50
C GLY A 209 2.74 11.81 8.63
N CYS A 210 1.59 11.65 7.98
CA CYS A 210 1.34 10.52 7.08
C CYS A 210 2.16 10.62 5.80
N ARG A 211 2.50 9.46 5.22
CA ARG A 211 3.13 9.37 3.90
C ARG A 211 2.15 8.77 2.90
N PHE A 212 1.84 9.53 1.86
CA PHE A 212 0.95 9.15 0.78
C PHE A 212 1.76 8.78 -0.47
N GLY A 213 1.33 7.74 -1.18
CA GLY A 213 1.63 7.56 -2.60
C GLY A 213 0.94 8.69 -3.36
N ARG A 214 -0.31 8.49 -3.76
CA ARG A 214 -1.25 9.57 -4.11
C ARG A 214 -2.19 9.88 -2.95
N GLY A 215 -2.51 11.15 -2.73
CA GLY A 215 -3.54 11.59 -1.78
C GLY A 215 -4.57 12.45 -2.49
N VAL A 216 -5.75 11.89 -2.75
CA VAL A 216 -6.84 12.55 -3.48
C VAL A 216 -8.00 12.81 -2.54
N PHE A 217 -8.30 14.09 -2.32
CA PHE A 217 -9.36 14.59 -1.43
C PHE A 217 -10.33 15.51 -2.19
N THR A 218 -10.36 15.41 -3.51
CA THR A 218 -11.18 16.29 -4.36
C THR A 218 -12.65 16.21 -3.96
N GLY A 219 -13.30 17.34 -3.68
CA GLY A 219 -14.71 17.35 -3.29
C GLY A 219 -15.00 16.82 -1.88
N ALA A 220 -13.98 16.48 -1.08
CA ALA A 220 -14.18 15.94 0.26
C ALA A 220 -14.68 17.03 1.22
N THR A 221 -15.54 16.63 2.17
CA THR A 221 -16.01 17.50 3.25
C THR A 221 -15.27 17.17 4.55
N MET A 222 -14.58 18.14 5.11
CA MET A 222 -13.79 18.03 6.33
C MET A 222 -14.57 18.59 7.52
N LEU A 223 -14.98 17.72 8.45
CA LEU A 223 -15.75 18.12 9.63
C LEU A 223 -14.87 18.11 10.88
N GLY A 224 -14.85 19.20 11.63
CA GLY A 224 -14.07 19.34 12.86
C GLY A 224 -12.59 19.66 12.65
N GLY A 225 -12.24 20.16 11.46
CA GLY A 225 -10.88 20.46 11.02
C GLY A 225 -10.12 19.21 10.55
N ALA A 226 -9.19 19.40 9.61
CA ALA A 226 -8.38 18.33 9.05
C ALA A 226 -6.88 18.55 9.28
N GLY A 227 -6.18 17.54 9.79
CA GLY A 227 -4.74 17.55 9.99
C GLY A 227 -4.00 16.83 8.87
N PHE A 228 -3.09 17.54 8.21
CA PHE A 228 -2.09 17.02 7.28
C PHE A 228 -0.70 17.63 7.56
N SER A 229 -0.50 18.15 8.77
CA SER A 229 0.74 18.85 9.12
C SER A 229 1.92 17.88 9.04
N GLY A 230 2.98 18.29 8.34
CA GLY A 230 4.16 17.47 8.08
C GLY A 230 3.92 16.22 7.22
N ALA A 231 2.75 16.08 6.60
CA ALA A 231 2.47 14.96 5.70
C ALA A 231 3.36 15.01 4.45
N VAL A 232 3.66 13.84 3.87
CA VAL A 232 4.48 13.70 2.67
C VAL A 232 3.66 13.07 1.57
N PHE A 233 3.54 13.73 0.42
CA PHE A 233 2.89 13.22 -0.78
C PHE A 233 3.98 12.89 -1.81
N GLU A 234 4.26 11.60 -2.01
CA GLU A 234 5.28 11.13 -2.96
C GLU A 234 4.80 11.28 -4.42
N GLY A 235 3.50 11.20 -4.63
CA GLY A 235 2.80 11.41 -5.90
C GLY A 235 1.84 12.60 -5.83
N GLU A 236 0.71 12.47 -6.53
CA GLU A 236 -0.31 13.51 -6.62
C GLU A 236 -0.93 13.85 -5.26
N ALA A 237 -1.11 15.14 -5.01
CA ALA A 237 -1.84 15.69 -3.87
C ALA A 237 -2.99 16.58 -4.37
N ALA A 238 -4.22 16.08 -4.31
CA ALA A 238 -5.38 16.80 -4.81
C ALA A 238 -6.29 17.24 -3.66
N PHE A 239 -6.27 18.54 -3.38
CA PHE A 239 -7.12 19.25 -2.42
C PHE A 239 -7.93 20.31 -3.18
N SER A 240 -8.71 19.87 -4.15
CA SER A 240 -9.57 20.75 -4.95
C SER A 240 -11.02 20.58 -4.54
N SER A 241 -11.77 21.68 -4.47
CA SER A 241 -13.17 21.66 -4.02
C SER A 241 -13.37 21.01 -2.66
N VAL A 242 -12.39 21.15 -1.76
CA VAL A 242 -12.53 20.71 -0.37
C VAL A 242 -13.44 21.69 0.36
N GLU A 243 -14.41 21.15 1.08
CA GLU A 243 -15.42 21.88 1.83
C GLU A 243 -15.28 21.63 3.34
N GLY A 244 -15.86 22.51 4.15
CA GLY A 244 -15.95 22.35 5.60
C GLY A 244 -14.95 23.21 6.37
N ASP A 245 -14.43 22.67 7.47
CA ASP A 245 -13.55 23.38 8.39
C ASP A 245 -12.10 23.45 7.87
N VAL A 246 -11.25 24.19 8.60
CA VAL A 246 -9.84 24.42 8.27
C VAL A 246 -9.08 23.13 8.00
N VAL A 247 -8.28 23.13 6.93
CA VAL A 247 -7.36 22.06 6.54
C VAL A 247 -5.92 22.53 6.76
N ARG A 248 -5.21 21.89 7.68
CA ARG A 248 -3.82 22.24 8.02
C ARG A 248 -2.85 21.39 7.22
N LEU A 249 -2.11 22.02 6.33
CA LEU A 249 -1.05 21.45 5.49
C LEU A 249 0.33 21.99 5.90
N ASP A 250 0.46 22.53 7.11
CA ASP A 250 1.69 23.17 7.58
C ASP A 250 2.87 22.20 7.54
N GLY A 251 3.97 22.61 6.93
CA GLY A 251 5.16 21.79 6.75
C GLY A 251 4.95 20.54 5.89
N ALA A 252 3.80 20.39 5.22
CA ALA A 252 3.57 19.29 4.28
C ALA A 252 4.56 19.35 3.11
N ARG A 253 4.89 18.19 2.56
CA ARG A 253 5.86 18.06 1.45
C ARG A 253 5.21 17.40 0.26
N PHE A 254 5.27 18.08 -0.89
CA PHE A 254 4.68 17.62 -2.13
C PHE A 254 5.78 17.32 -3.15
N ALA A 255 5.94 16.03 -3.50
CA ALA A 255 6.89 15.60 -4.52
C ALA A 255 6.24 15.48 -5.91
N GLY A 256 4.93 15.23 -5.98
CA GLY A 256 4.14 15.20 -7.22
C GLY A 256 3.25 16.42 -7.42
N THR A 257 2.39 16.36 -8.43
CA THR A 257 1.46 17.45 -8.79
C THR A 257 0.53 17.80 -7.63
N VAL A 258 0.33 19.11 -7.41
CA VAL A 258 -0.53 19.65 -6.35
C VAL A 258 -1.73 20.38 -6.97
N PHE A 259 -2.95 20.03 -6.56
CA PHE A 259 -4.18 20.71 -7.00
C PHE A 259 -4.88 21.37 -5.80
N LEU A 260 -5.08 22.69 -5.85
CA LEU A 260 -5.55 23.50 -4.69
C LEU A 260 -6.71 24.45 -5.02
N TRP A 261 -7.46 24.21 -6.09
CA TRP A 261 -8.46 25.17 -6.59
C TRP A 261 -9.87 24.89 -6.07
N GLY A 262 -10.68 25.94 -5.99
CA GLY A 262 -12.12 25.84 -5.76
C GLY A 262 -12.53 25.42 -4.35
N ASN A 263 -11.66 25.59 -3.35
CA ASN A 263 -11.92 25.18 -1.97
C ASN A 263 -12.87 26.15 -1.26
N GLY A 264 -13.86 25.59 -0.56
CA GLY A 264 -14.68 26.31 0.42
C GLY A 264 -14.11 26.24 1.84
N ALA A 265 -13.25 25.25 2.12
CA ALA A 265 -12.45 25.19 3.34
C ALA A 265 -11.23 26.13 3.27
N GLU A 266 -10.87 26.72 4.42
CA GLU A 266 -9.61 27.45 4.57
C GLU A 266 -8.43 26.47 4.59
N LEU A 267 -7.41 26.74 3.78
CA LEU A 267 -6.17 25.97 3.74
C LEU A 267 -5.05 26.74 4.46
N GLU A 268 -4.46 26.12 5.48
CA GLU A 268 -3.24 26.60 6.14
C GLU A 268 -2.04 25.85 5.53
N LEU A 269 -1.05 26.59 5.01
CA LEU A 269 0.06 26.07 4.22
C LEU A 269 1.41 26.57 4.76
N ASP A 270 1.50 26.91 6.04
CA ASP A 270 2.71 27.51 6.61
C ASP A 270 3.90 26.56 6.43
N ASP A 271 4.98 27.04 5.83
CA ASP A 271 6.19 26.26 5.53
C ASP A 271 5.95 24.99 4.68
N ALA A 272 4.81 24.88 3.99
CA ALA A 272 4.55 23.77 3.07
C ALA A 272 5.49 23.85 1.86
N VAL A 273 6.10 22.72 1.49
CA VAL A 273 7.16 22.64 0.49
C VAL A 273 6.71 21.84 -0.73
N VAL A 274 6.85 22.43 -1.91
CA VAL A 274 6.63 21.81 -3.22
C VAL A 274 7.99 21.54 -3.87
N GLY A 275 8.22 20.30 -4.28
CA GLY A 275 9.44 19.90 -4.98
C GLY A 275 9.65 20.68 -6.28
N ALA A 276 10.90 20.92 -6.68
CA ALA A 276 11.23 21.79 -7.81
C ALA A 276 10.55 21.39 -9.14
N GLY A 277 10.25 20.10 -9.34
CA GLY A 277 9.58 19.58 -10.53
C GLY A 277 8.06 19.38 -10.40
N ALA A 278 7.48 19.64 -9.22
CA ALA A 278 6.07 19.44 -8.98
C ALA A 278 5.26 20.66 -9.46
N PRO A 279 4.32 20.47 -10.41
CA PRO A 279 3.41 21.55 -10.80
C PRO A 279 2.38 21.80 -9.71
N VAL A 280 2.04 23.08 -9.52
CA VAL A 280 0.94 23.51 -8.65
C VAL A 280 -0.15 24.07 -9.56
N VAL A 281 -1.37 23.56 -9.39
CA VAL A 281 -2.54 23.94 -10.17
C VAL A 281 -3.59 24.54 -9.24
N GLY A 282 -3.90 25.81 -9.45
CA GLY A 282 -4.78 26.60 -8.59
C GLY A 282 -4.03 27.64 -7.78
N GLU A 283 -4.78 28.62 -7.28
CA GLU A 283 -4.31 29.64 -6.36
C GLU A 283 -5.06 29.47 -5.03
N VAL A 284 -4.36 29.74 -3.92
CA VAL A 284 -4.95 29.73 -2.58
C VAL A 284 -4.90 31.16 -2.07
N ALA A 285 -6.05 31.70 -1.68
CA ALA A 285 -6.14 33.08 -1.21
C ALA A 285 -5.25 33.31 0.01
N GLY A 286 -4.43 34.36 -0.03
CA GLY A 286 -3.53 34.73 1.07
C GLY A 286 -2.20 33.98 1.10
N TRP A 287 -1.87 33.23 0.05
CA TRP A 287 -0.64 32.45 -0.05
C TRP A 287 0.08 32.67 -1.38
N ALA A 288 1.37 33.02 -1.29
CA ALA A 288 2.28 33.04 -2.42
C ALA A 288 3.22 31.83 -2.40
N LEU A 289 3.55 31.34 -3.59
CA LEU A 289 4.53 30.29 -3.77
C LEU A 289 5.89 30.90 -4.16
N VAL A 290 6.87 30.81 -3.25
CA VAL A 290 8.19 31.43 -3.40
C VAL A 290 9.28 30.38 -3.62
N GLU A 291 10.18 30.58 -4.59
CA GLU A 291 11.34 29.71 -4.78
C GLU A 291 12.38 29.88 -3.65
N ARG A 292 12.80 28.76 -3.05
CA ARG A 292 13.89 28.68 -2.06
C ARG A 292 14.88 27.58 -2.43
N ALA A 293 16.04 27.57 -1.78
CA ALA A 293 17.03 26.50 -1.97
C ALA A 293 16.42 25.14 -1.53
N GLY A 294 16.08 24.28 -2.50
CA GLY A 294 15.50 22.95 -2.27
C GLY A 294 14.05 22.76 -2.74
N GLY A 295 13.38 23.81 -3.22
CA GLY A 295 12.01 23.72 -3.74
C GLY A 295 11.27 25.05 -3.69
N LYS A 296 9.97 25.01 -3.94
CA LYS A 296 9.06 26.14 -3.75
C LYS A 296 8.40 26.01 -2.38
N VAL A 297 8.22 27.11 -1.67
CA VAL A 297 7.63 27.13 -0.32
C VAL A 297 6.45 28.09 -0.32
N PHE A 298 5.35 27.67 0.28
CA PHE A 298 4.21 28.55 0.53
C PHE A 298 4.54 29.52 1.66
N VAL A 299 4.29 30.80 1.42
CA VAL A 299 4.47 31.89 2.38
C VAL A 299 3.19 32.71 2.38
N ARG A 300 2.77 33.19 3.56
CA ARG A 300 1.62 34.06 3.68
C ARG A 300 1.85 35.35 2.89
N ASP A 301 0.83 35.81 2.18
CA ASP A 301 0.83 37.13 1.55
C ASP A 301 0.74 38.17 2.66
N ASP A 302 1.89 38.58 3.18
CA ASP A 302 2.00 39.77 4.02
C ASP A 302 1.79 40.97 3.09
N GLY A 303 0.55 41.45 3.01
CA GLY A 303 0.12 42.53 2.11
C GLY A 303 0.95 43.82 2.16
#